data_AF-A0A1M6EMY0-F1
#
_entry.id   AF-A0A1M6EMY0-F1
#
_cell.length_a   1.000
_cell.length_b   1.000
_cell.length_c   1.000
_cell.angle_alpha   90.00
_cell.angle_beta   90.00
_cell.angle_gamma   90.00
#
_symmetry.space_group_name_H-M   'P 1'
#
loop_
_entity.id
_entity.type
_entity.pdbx_description
1 polymer ?
#
loop_
_entity_poly.entity_id
_entity_poly.type
_entity_poly.pdbx_seq_one_letter_code
_entity_poly.pdbx_strand_id
1 'polypeptide(L)'
;MIKVKNKFNESNLEINFSRDTQSIKDITIHTSNDVNFKELIDYLLEIITEKENLEIEYDDFEDQENVEKLELIKGTINEIYEKFNASIVINSEVNVTDDETEEQNDDLPF
;
A
#
# COMPACT_ATOMS: atom_id res chain seq x y z
N MET A 1 2.47 -11.73 4.46
CA MET A 1 1.61 -10.91 3.59
C MET A 1 0.51 -10.34 4.46
N ILE A 2 0.21 -9.06 4.33
CA ILE A 2 -0.78 -8.38 5.18
C ILE A 2 -2.09 -8.27 4.40
N LYS A 3 -3.18 -8.76 4.97
CA LYS A 3 -4.51 -8.62 4.39
C LYS A 3 -5.15 -7.32 4.85
N VAL A 4 -5.70 -6.56 3.91
CA VAL A 4 -6.34 -5.27 4.16
C VAL A 4 -7.78 -5.36 3.70
N LYS A 5 -8.68 -5.39 4.67
CA LYS A 5 -10.12 -5.43 4.42
C LYS A 5 -10.71 -4.04 4.57
N ASN A 6 -11.31 -3.53 3.50
CA ASN A 6 -11.88 -2.20 3.44
C ASN A 6 -13.41 -2.31 3.40
N LYS A 7 -14.09 -1.60 4.30
CA LYS A 7 -15.55 -1.58 4.37
C LYS A 7 -16.06 -0.17 4.50
N PHE A 8 -16.87 0.25 3.54
CA PHE A 8 -17.62 1.50 3.64
C PHE A 8 -18.89 1.28 4.46
N ASN A 9 -19.14 2.16 5.42
CA ASN A 9 -20.30 2.10 6.30
C ASN A 9 -20.83 3.53 6.50
N GLU A 10 -21.92 3.88 5.81
CA GLU A 10 -22.60 5.18 5.81
C GLU A 10 -21.66 6.40 5.72
N SER A 11 -21.05 6.78 6.83
CA SER A 11 -20.18 7.95 7.01
C SER A 11 -18.71 7.62 7.31
N ASN A 12 -18.32 6.35 7.24
CA ASN A 12 -16.97 5.89 7.57
C ASN A 12 -16.45 4.90 6.53
N LEU A 13 -15.13 4.87 6.42
CA LEU A 13 -14.39 3.77 5.86
C LEU A 13 -13.64 3.07 7.00
N GLU A 14 -13.97 1.82 7.22
CA GLU A 14 -13.28 0.93 8.14
C GLU A 14 -12.22 0.14 7.37
N ILE A 15 -10.98 0.19 7.82
CA ILE A 15 -9.83 -0.50 7.23
C ILE A 15 -9.25 -1.42 8.31
N ASN A 16 -9.37 -2.73 8.09
CA ASN A 16 -8.81 -3.74 8.98
C ASN A 16 -7.57 -4.36 8.34
N PHE A 17 -6.45 -4.30 9.04
CA PHE A 17 -5.22 -4.99 8.69
C PHE A 17 -5.13 -6.27 9.50
N SER A 18 -4.80 -7.39 8.84
CA SER A 18 -4.63 -8.69 9.49
C SER A 18 -3.45 -9.49 8.91
N ARG A 19 -2.86 -10.34 9.76
CA ARG A 19 -1.83 -11.33 9.39
C ARG A 19 -2.23 -12.69 9.95
N ASP A 20 -2.24 -13.72 9.10
CA ASP A 20 -2.50 -15.11 9.49
C ASP A 20 -3.70 -15.28 10.45
N THR A 21 -4.80 -14.57 10.18
CA THR A 21 -6.07 -14.49 10.96
C THR A 21 -6.10 -13.56 12.18
N GLN A 22 -4.98 -12.96 12.57
CA GLN A 22 -4.93 -12.00 13.66
C GLN A 22 -5.08 -10.56 13.14
N SER A 23 -6.05 -9.82 13.67
CA SER A 23 -6.14 -8.38 13.46
C SER A 23 -4.91 -7.70 14.08
N ILE A 24 -4.20 -6.91 13.29
CA ILE A 24 -3.00 -6.18 13.71
C ILE A 24 -3.28 -4.69 13.90
N LYS A 25 -4.18 -4.10 13.10
CA LYS A 25 -4.55 -2.69 13.20
C LYS A 25 -5.92 -2.45 12.57
N ASP A 26 -6.72 -1.63 13.24
CA ASP A 26 -7.96 -1.08 12.72
C ASP A 26 -7.80 0.43 12.54
N ILE A 27 -8.22 0.96 11.39
CA ILE A 27 -8.23 2.38 11.06
C ILE A 27 -9.64 2.74 10.62
N THR A 28 -10.16 3.85 11.14
CA THR A 28 -11.46 4.38 10.72
C THR A 28 -11.27 5.77 10.15
N ILE A 29 -11.64 5.94 8.89
CA ILE A 29 -11.59 7.22 8.19
C ILE A 29 -13.00 7.76 8.06
N HIS A 30 -13.27 8.91 8.65
CA HIS A 30 -14.55 9.58 8.50
C HIS A 30 -14.70 10.13 7.07
N THR A 31 -15.79 9.76 6.39
CA THR A 31 -16.10 10.16 5.01
C THR A 31 -17.18 11.23 4.92
N SER A 32 -17.80 11.61 6.05
CA SER A 32 -18.83 12.65 6.11
C SER A 32 -18.28 14.06 5.86
N ASN A 33 -17.05 14.34 6.30
CA ASN A 33 -16.38 15.64 6.14
C ASN A 33 -15.15 15.53 5.21
N ASP A 34 -14.15 16.38 5.41
CA ASP A 34 -12.84 16.25 4.77
C ASP A 34 -12.19 14.93 5.17
N VAL A 35 -11.80 14.17 4.14
CA VAL A 35 -11.22 12.83 4.31
C VAL A 35 -9.76 12.96 4.70
N ASN A 36 -9.38 12.33 5.81
CA ASN A 36 -8.01 12.39 6.32
C ASN A 36 -7.34 11.00 6.28
N PHE A 37 -6.37 10.85 5.37
CA PHE A 37 -5.61 9.61 5.20
C PHE A 37 -4.35 9.54 6.08
N LYS A 38 -4.11 10.52 6.95
CA LYS A 38 -2.87 10.60 7.72
C LYS A 38 -2.61 9.33 8.53
N GLU A 39 -3.62 8.82 9.23
CA GLU A 39 -3.45 7.60 10.05
C GLU A 39 -3.11 6.38 9.18
N LEU A 40 -3.72 6.27 8.00
CA LEU A 40 -3.42 5.22 7.04
C LEU A 40 -1.96 5.30 6.59
N ILE A 41 -1.52 6.49 6.16
CA ILE A 41 -0.15 6.71 5.68
C ILE A 41 0.88 6.48 6.79
N ASP A 42 0.65 6.99 8.00
CA ASP A 42 1.54 6.80 9.14
C ASP A 42 1.73 5.29 9.43
N TYR A 43 0.64 4.52 9.42
CA TYR A 43 0.72 3.09 9.65
C TYR A 43 1.44 2.35 8.53
N LEU A 44 1.17 2.70 7.26
CA LEU A 44 1.89 2.13 6.11
C LEU A 44 3.41 2.39 6.22
N LEU A 45 3.81 3.58 6.66
CA LEU A 45 5.23 3.89 6.89
C LEU A 45 5.86 3.08 8.02
N GLU A 46 5.09 2.68 9.03
CA GLU A 46 5.55 1.80 10.11
C GLU A 46 5.85 0.39 9.56
N ILE A 47 4.89 -0.17 8.82
CA ILE A 47 4.98 -1.55 8.31
C ILE A 47 5.82 -1.70 7.03
N ILE A 48 6.22 -0.60 6.38
CA ILE A 48 7.06 -0.63 5.17
C ILE A 48 8.38 -1.39 5.41
N THR A 49 8.87 -1.35 6.65
CA THR A 49 10.12 -2.01 7.06
C THR A 49 10.01 -3.54 7.07
N GLU A 50 8.79 -4.08 7.12
CA GLU A 50 8.52 -5.51 7.15
C GLU A 50 8.62 -6.16 5.77
N LYS A 51 8.72 -5.35 4.70
CA LYS A 51 8.85 -5.79 3.30
C LYS A 51 7.76 -6.77 2.85
N GLU A 52 6.56 -6.64 3.43
CA GLU A 52 5.41 -7.45 3.05
C GLU A 52 4.45 -6.66 2.15
N ASN A 53 3.95 -7.31 1.10
CA ASN A 53 2.89 -6.74 0.27
C ASN A 53 1.53 -6.80 0.99
N LEU A 54 0.67 -5.87 0.61
CA LEU A 54 -0.74 -5.81 0.98
C LEU A 54 -1.61 -6.61 0.00
N GLU A 55 -2.48 -7.46 0.54
CA GLU A 55 -3.60 -8.09 -0.17
C GLU A 55 -4.87 -7.28 0.12
N ILE A 56 -5.48 -6.68 -0.91
CA ILE A 56 -6.57 -5.71 -0.72
C ILE A 56 -7.91 -6.36 -1.03
N GLU A 57 -8.83 -6.32 -0.08
CA GLU A 57 -10.22 -6.75 -0.24
C GLU A 57 -11.18 -5.60 0.09
N TYR A 58 -12.29 -5.53 -0.64
CA TYR A 58 -13.38 -4.59 -0.41
C TYR A 58 -14.67 -5.36 -0.12
N ASP A 59 -15.37 -5.00 0.94
CA ASP A 59 -16.76 -5.41 1.11
C ASP A 59 -17.65 -4.62 0.14
N ASP A 60 -18.67 -5.29 -0.42
CA ASP A 60 -19.67 -4.64 -1.26
C ASP A 60 -20.42 -3.58 -0.45
N PHE A 61 -20.60 -2.39 -1.04
CA PHE A 61 -21.39 -1.31 -0.46
C PHE A 61 -22.67 -1.11 -1.26
N GLU A 62 -23.81 -0.99 -0.57
CA GLU A 62 -25.13 -0.84 -1.19
C GLU A 62 -25.59 0.64 -1.30
N ASP A 63 -24.79 1.58 -0.77
CA ASP A 63 -25.19 2.98 -0.66
C ASP A 63 -25.13 3.73 -2.00
N GLN A 64 -26.31 4.02 -2.58
CA GLN A 64 -26.46 4.68 -3.87
C GLN A 64 -26.38 6.21 -3.83
N GLU A 65 -26.54 6.85 -2.66
CA GLU A 65 -26.61 8.32 -2.57
C GLU A 65 -25.24 9.03 -2.66
N ASN A 66 -24.15 8.36 -2.35
CA ASN A 66 -22.80 8.97 -2.31
C ASN A 66 -21.76 8.23 -3.18
N VAL A 67 -22.21 7.47 -4.17
CA VAL A 67 -21.37 6.56 -4.98
C VAL A 67 -20.14 7.28 -5.54
N GLU A 68 -20.29 8.45 -6.16
CA GLU A 68 -19.16 9.17 -6.78
C GLU A 68 -18.07 9.56 -5.75
N LYS A 69 -18.48 10.00 -4.55
CA LYS A 69 -17.54 10.35 -3.48
C LYS A 69 -16.84 9.10 -2.94
N LEU A 70 -17.57 8.02 -2.74
CA LEU A 70 -17.03 6.75 -2.26
C LEU A 70 -16.07 6.12 -3.28
N GLU A 71 -16.39 6.20 -4.57
CA GLU A 71 -15.51 5.78 -5.67
C GLU A 71 -14.21 6.59 -5.69
N LEU A 72 -14.27 7.91 -5.49
CA LEU A 72 -13.08 8.75 -5.41
C LEU A 72 -12.20 8.36 -4.22
N ILE A 73 -12.80 8.11 -3.06
CA ILE A 73 -12.08 7.67 -1.85
C ILE A 73 -11.43 6.29 -2.12
N LYS A 74 -12.19 5.34 -2.68
CA LYS A 74 -11.69 4.03 -3.06
C LYS A 74 -10.52 4.12 -4.05
N GLY A 75 -10.63 4.98 -5.06
CA GLY A 75 -9.57 5.22 -6.04
C GLY A 75 -8.29 5.76 -5.39
N THR A 76 -8.43 6.74 -4.50
CA THR A 76 -7.30 7.33 -3.77
C THR A 76 -6.58 6.29 -2.91
N ILE A 77 -7.36 5.43 -2.23
CA ILE A 77 -6.82 4.38 -1.36
C ILE A 77 -6.12 3.29 -2.16
N ASN A 78 -6.70 2.87 -3.29
CA ASN A 78 -6.04 1.94 -4.20
C ASN A 78 -4.70 2.49 -4.68
N GLU A 79 -4.64 3.77 -5.06
CA GLU A 79 -3.39 4.41 -5.47
C GLU A 79 -2.35 4.42 -4.32
N ILE A 80 -2.78 4.64 -3.08
CA ILE A 80 -1.90 4.56 -1.90
C ILE A 80 -1.34 3.15 -1.74
N TYR A 81 -2.19 2.13 -1.80
CA TYR A 81 -1.76 0.73 -1.63
C TYR A 81 -0.88 0.25 -2.79
N GLU A 82 -1.17 0.64 -4.03
CA GLU A 82 -0.35 0.34 -5.19
C GLU A 82 1.04 0.95 -5.05
N LYS A 83 1.13 2.22 -4.65
CA LYS A 83 2.43 2.88 -4.39
C LYS A 83 3.19 2.22 -3.25
N PHE A 84 2.49 1.82 -2.19
CA PHE A 84 3.10 1.08 -1.10
C PHE A 84 3.69 -0.25 -1.58
N ASN A 85 2.90 -1.10 -2.24
CA ASN A 85 3.37 -2.39 -2.76
C ASN A 85 4.52 -2.21 -3.77
N ALA A 86 4.44 -1.21 -4.66
CA ALA A 86 5.52 -0.90 -5.60
C ALA A 86 6.83 -0.53 -4.87
N SER A 87 6.75 0.22 -3.78
CA SER A 87 7.93 0.59 -2.98
C SER A 87 8.62 -0.63 -2.32
N ILE A 88 7.85 -1.67 -1.98
CA ILE A 88 8.39 -2.94 -1.47
C ILE A 88 9.17 -3.69 -2.56
N VAL A 89 8.64 -3.72 -3.79
CA VAL A 89 9.29 -4.36 -4.94
C VAL A 89 10.60 -3.66 -5.29
N ILE A 90 10.60 -2.32 -5.38
CA ILE A 90 11.81 -1.54 -5.70
C ILE A 90 12.91 -1.77 -4.64
N ASN A 91 12.55 -1.81 -3.35
CA ASN A 91 13.49 -2.11 -2.26
C ASN A 91 13.99 -3.57 -2.23
N SER A 92 13.40 -4.45 -3.04
CA SER A 92 13.85 -5.83 -3.20
C SER A 92 14.86 -5.99 -4.35
N GLU A 93 14.85 -5.06 -5.31
CA GLU A 93 15.78 -5.06 -6.46
C GLU A 93 17.03 -4.20 -6.24
N VAL A 94 17.07 -3.33 -5.21
CA VAL A 94 18.31 -2.66 -4.78
C VAL A 94 19.14 -3.61 -3.91
N ASN A 95 19.54 -4.75 -4.48
CA ASN A 95 20.73 -5.45 -4.05
C ASN A 95 21.82 -5.03 -5.05
N VAL A 96 22.51 -3.96 -4.68
CA VAL A 96 23.56 -3.31 -5.45
C VAL A 96 24.62 -4.36 -5.79
N THR A 97 24.70 -4.75 -7.05
CA THR A 97 25.93 -5.30 -7.61
C THR A 97 26.88 -4.12 -7.78
N ASP A 98 27.49 -3.69 -6.68
CA ASP A 98 28.74 -2.94 -6.72
C ASP A 98 29.81 -3.97 -7.12
N ASP A 99 30.03 -4.08 -8.43
CA ASP A 99 31.28 -4.63 -8.95
C ASP A 99 32.04 -3.45 -9.55
N GLU A 100 32.61 -2.62 -8.66
CA GLU A 100 33.81 -1.86 -8.98
C GLU A 100 34.94 -2.86 -9.22
N THR A 101 35.19 -3.18 -10.49
CA THR A 101 36.55 -3.50 -10.95
C THR A 101 36.87 -2.69 -12.20
N GLU A 102 37.41 -1.49 -11.98
CA GLU A 102 38.40 -0.96 -12.90
C GLU A 102 39.65 -1.86 -12.83
N GLU A 103 40.06 -2.47 -13.95
CA GLU A 103 41.45 -2.38 -14.44
C GLU A 103 41.60 -3.00 -15.84
N GLN A 104 42.33 -2.25 -16.66
CA GLN A 104 42.63 -2.44 -18.07
C GLN A 104 43.35 -3.76 -18.37
N ASN A 105 43.16 -4.32 -19.57
CA ASN A 105 44.29 -4.68 -20.42
C ASN A 105 43.86 -4.91 -21.89
N ASP A 106 44.54 -4.16 -22.76
CA ASP A 106 44.77 -4.39 -24.19
C ASP A 106 44.85 -5.88 -24.55
N ASP A 107 44.02 -6.34 -25.50
CA ASP A 107 44.50 -7.24 -26.56
C ASP A 107 43.49 -7.33 -27.73
N LEU A 108 43.70 -6.52 -28.77
CA LEU A 108 43.09 -6.72 -30.09
C LEU A 108 44.07 -7.52 -30.95
N PRO A 109 43.75 -8.75 -31.40
CA PRO A 109 44.62 -9.47 -32.33
C PRO A 109 44.43 -8.94 -33.77
N PHE A 110 45.59 -8.78 -34.43
CA PHE A 110 45.86 -8.27 -35.78
C PHE A 110 44.86 -8.60 -36.89
#